data_AF-A0A380AV42-F1
#
_entry.id   AF-A0A380AV42-F1
#
_cell.length_a   1.000
_cell.length_b   1.000
_cell.length_c   1.000
_cell.angle_alpha   90.00
_cell.angle_beta   90.00
_cell.angle_gamma   90.00
#
_symmetry.space_group_name_H-M   'P 1'
#
loop_
_entity.id
_entity.type
_entity.pdbx_description
1 polymer ?
#
loop_
_entity_poly.entity_id
_entity_poly.type
_entity_poly.pdbx_seq_one_letter_code
_entity_poly.pdbx_strand_id
1 'polypeptide(L)'
;MKSKIIPLLCQEEGTELMPYHDSLGYPTVGTGFKIGPAGVPLDNYTFSLTQPVNDVWLQSLVDETMAKNASRRRNHGGVAALQSATL
;
A
#
# COMPACT_ATOMS: atom_id res chain seq x y z
N MET A 1 -10.43 -13.96 12.38
CA MET A 1 -9.13 -13.45 12.86
C MET A 1 -8.81 -12.19 12.06
N LYS A 2 -8.32 -11.11 12.70
CA LYS A 2 -7.76 -9.98 11.95
C LYS A 2 -6.50 -10.46 11.22
N SER A 3 -6.34 -10.09 9.96
CA SER A 3 -5.16 -10.46 9.16
C SER A 3 -3.90 -9.97 9.87
N LYS A 4 -2.88 -10.83 10.01
CA LYS A 4 -1.60 -10.47 10.66
C LYS A 4 -0.70 -9.60 9.77
N ILE A 5 -1.17 -9.23 8.58
CA ILE A 5 -0.38 -8.49 7.59
C ILE A 5 -0.09 -7.06 8.01
N ILE A 6 -1.01 -6.39 8.71
CA ILE A 6 -0.84 -4.98 9.12
C ILE A 6 0.30 -4.84 10.14
N PRO A 7 0.33 -5.59 11.26
CA PRO A 7 1.47 -5.52 12.18
C PRO A 7 2.81 -5.89 11.53
N LEU A 8 2.81 -6.87 10.62
CA LEU A 8 4.02 -7.29 9.92
C LEU A 8 4.57 -6.17 9.02
N LEU A 9 3.71 -5.54 8.21
CA LEU A 9 4.12 -4.44 7.35
C LEU A 9 4.62 -3.24 8.15
N CYS A 10 3.94 -2.88 9.26
CA CYS A 10 4.41 -1.83 10.16
C CYS A 10 5.80 -2.15 10.77
N GLN A 11 6.10 -3.42 11.02
CA GLN A 11 7.39 -3.86 11.55
C GLN A 11 8.51 -3.78 10.51
N GLU A 12 8.25 -4.27 9.28
CA GLU A 12 9.26 -4.35 8.23
C GLU A 12 9.56 -2.98 7.58
N GLU A 13 8.53 -2.16 7.36
CA GLU A 13 8.68 -0.83 6.73
C GLU A 13 8.95 0.28 7.76
N GLY A 14 8.62 0.04 9.03
CA GLY A 14 8.53 1.07 10.06
C GLY A 14 7.22 1.86 9.98
N THR A 15 7.01 2.77 10.94
CA THR A 15 5.85 3.66 10.96
C THR A 15 6.26 5.00 11.52
N GLU A 16 6.12 6.05 10.70
CA GLU A 16 6.42 7.43 11.08
C GLU A 16 5.15 8.28 10.94
N LEU A 17 4.53 8.64 12.06
CA LEU A 17 3.20 9.26 12.08
C LEU A 17 3.24 10.76 11.74
N MET A 18 4.42 11.38 11.77
CA MET A 18 4.62 12.75 11.32
C MET A 18 5.09 12.76 9.86
N PRO A 19 4.65 13.68 8.99
CA PRO A 19 5.18 13.80 7.65
C PRO A 19 6.70 13.93 7.62
N TYR A 20 7.35 13.17 6.75
CA TYR A 20 8.80 13.13 6.56
C TYR A 20 9.13 13.03 5.07
N HIS A 21 10.39 13.26 4.70
CA HIS A 21 10.87 12.95 3.35
C HIS A 21 11.43 11.53 3.32
N ASP A 22 10.97 10.71 2.37
CA ASP A 22 11.53 9.38 2.16
C ASP A 22 12.92 9.42 1.49
N SER A 23 13.51 8.25 1.26
CA SER A 23 14.83 8.12 0.63
C SER A 23 14.90 8.64 -0.81
N LEU A 24 13.76 8.89 -1.44
CA LEU A 24 13.64 9.44 -2.79
C LEU A 24 13.21 10.92 -2.78
N GLY A 25 13.07 11.53 -1.60
CA GLY A 25 12.71 12.94 -1.42
C GLY A 25 11.21 13.24 -1.58
N TYR A 26 10.34 12.24 -1.52
CA TYR A 26 8.89 12.46 -1.51
C TYR A 26 8.39 12.70 -0.07
N PRO A 27 7.46 13.66 0.13
CA PRO A 27 6.68 13.74 1.35
C PRO A 27 5.90 12.43 1.56
N THR A 28 6.11 11.82 2.72
CA THR A 28 5.63 10.51 3.10
C THR A 28 5.16 10.51 4.57
N VAL A 29 4.22 9.64 4.94
CA VAL A 29 3.72 9.49 6.31
C VAL A 29 3.24 8.05 6.57
N GLY A 30 3.08 7.66 7.82
CA GLY A 30 2.59 6.35 8.24
C GLY A 30 3.58 5.24 7.90
N THR A 31 3.06 4.11 7.44
CA THR A 31 3.84 2.98 6.92
C THR A 31 4.18 3.19 5.43
N GLY A 32 4.87 4.30 5.13
CA GLY A 32 5.38 4.60 3.77
C GLY A 32 4.36 5.18 2.78
N PHE A 33 3.31 5.90 3.23
CA PHE A 33 2.33 6.52 2.34
C PHE A 33 2.86 7.81 1.72
N LYS A 34 3.07 7.81 0.40
CA LYS A 34 3.40 9.03 -0.35
C LYS A 34 2.21 9.99 -0.37
N ILE A 35 2.41 11.22 0.11
CA ILE A 35 1.39 12.27 0.21
C ILE A 35 1.65 13.48 -0.70
N GLY A 36 2.76 13.49 -1.44
CA GLY A 36 3.16 14.62 -2.27
C GLY A 36 4.14 14.32 -3.39
N PRO A 37 4.37 15.29 -4.31
CA PRO A 37 5.48 15.24 -5.24
C PRO A 37 6.82 15.49 -4.54
N ALA A 38 7.91 15.05 -5.16
CA ALA A 38 9.25 15.19 -4.59
C ALA A 38 9.65 16.65 -4.45
N GLY A 39 10.41 16.95 -3.39
CA GLY A 39 10.95 18.29 -3.14
C GLY A 39 9.93 19.32 -2.64
N VAL A 40 8.68 18.93 -2.38
CA VAL A 40 7.72 19.83 -1.72
C VAL A 40 8.06 19.97 -0.24
N PRO A 41 8.01 21.20 0.33
CA PRO A 41 8.24 21.43 1.76
C PRO A 41 7.24 20.68 2.65
N LEU A 42 7.72 20.13 3.77
CA LEU A 42 6.87 19.42 4.75
C LEU A 42 5.89 20.36 5.46
N ASP A 43 6.19 21.67 5.53
CA ASP A 43 5.34 22.69 6.15
C ASP A 43 3.95 22.79 5.49
N ASN A 44 3.79 22.29 4.26
CA ASN A 44 2.49 22.19 3.59
C ASN A 44 1.60 21.07 4.15
N TYR A 45 2.14 20.18 5.00
CA TYR A 45 1.48 19.01 5.57
C TYR A 45 1.37 19.18 7.09
N THR A 46 0.38 19.94 7.53
CA THR A 46 0.20 20.34 8.94
C THR A 46 -0.52 19.28 9.80
N PHE A 47 -0.55 18.03 9.36
CA PHE A 47 -1.24 16.94 10.05
C PHE A 47 -0.26 15.86 10.47
N SER A 48 -0.64 15.07 11.46
CA SER A 48 0.00 13.79 11.80
C SER A 48 -1.06 12.70 11.84
N LEU A 49 -0.65 11.46 11.61
CA LEU A 49 -1.53 10.32 11.77
C LEU A 49 -1.58 9.88 13.24
N THR A 50 -2.63 9.12 13.56
CA THR A 50 -2.64 8.26 14.74
C THR A 50 -2.46 6.82 14.27
N GLN A 51 -1.99 5.92 15.14
CA GLN A 51 -1.82 4.51 14.78
C GLN A 51 -3.11 3.87 14.21
N PRO A 52 -4.31 4.09 14.76
CA PRO A 52 -5.53 3.53 14.17
C PRO A 52 -5.82 4.03 12.75
N VAL A 53 -5.50 5.30 12.44
CA VAL A 53 -5.66 5.84 11.08
C VAL A 53 -4.65 5.21 10.13
N ASN A 54 -3.40 5.05 10.55
CA ASN A 54 -2.38 4.34 9.80
C ASN A 54 -2.84 2.90 9.45
N ASP A 55 -3.33 2.17 10.44
CA ASP A 55 -3.74 0.77 10.27
C ASP A 55 -4.91 0.61 9.29
N VAL A 56 -5.90 1.50 9.35
CA VAL A 56 -7.05 1.49 8.45
C VAL A 56 -6.63 1.84 7.01
N TRP A 57 -5.75 2.82 6.85
CA TRP A 57 -5.24 3.17 5.52
C TRP A 57 -4.42 2.02 4.93
N LEU A 58 -3.51 1.43 5.71
CA LEU A 58 -2.72 0.27 5.27
C LEU A 58 -3.61 -0.92 4.90
N GLN A 59 -4.63 -1.21 5.69
CA GLN A 59 -5.60 -2.26 5.38
C GLN A 59 -6.34 -2.01 4.07
N SER A 60 -6.73 -0.76 3.80
CA SER A 60 -7.38 -0.39 2.54
C SER A 60 -6.47 -0.67 1.32
N LEU A 61 -5.17 -0.36 1.43
CA LEU A 61 -4.20 -0.62 0.35
C LEU A 61 -3.95 -2.13 0.15
N VAL A 62 -3.90 -2.90 1.23
CA VAL A 62 -3.80 -4.36 1.18
C VAL A 62 -5.01 -4.95 0.47
N ASP A 63 -6.22 -4.54 0.85
CA ASP A 63 -7.47 -5.03 0.27
C ASP A 63 -7.55 -4.72 -1.23
N GLU A 64 -7.20 -3.49 -1.63
CA GLU A 64 -7.11 -3.12 -3.05
C GLU A 64 -6.11 -3.98 -3.81
N THR A 65 -4.94 -4.23 -3.23
CA THR A 65 -3.87 -5.02 -3.85
C THR A 65 -4.31 -6.47 -4.02
N MET A 66 -4.97 -7.04 -3.01
CA MET A 66 -5.54 -8.39 -3.08
C MET A 66 -6.61 -8.49 -4.16
N ALA A 67 -7.51 -7.50 -4.27
CA ALA A 67 -8.55 -7.47 -5.31
C ALA A 67 -7.95 -7.36 -6.73
N LYS A 68 -6.94 -6.51 -6.92
CA LYS A 68 -6.19 -6.38 -8.18
C LYS A 68 -5.52 -7.71 -8.55
N ASN A 69 -4.87 -8.37 -7.59
CA ASN A 69 -4.20 -9.66 -7.81
C ASN A 69 -5.18 -10.79 -8.10
N ALA A 70 -6.32 -10.86 -7.41
CA ALA A 70 -7.37 -11.82 -7.70
C ALA A 70 -7.92 -11.66 -9.12
N SER A 71 -8.08 -10.42 -9.59
CA SER A 71 -8.53 -10.12 -10.95
C SER A 71 -7.50 -10.51 -12.01
N ARG A 72 -6.21 -10.31 -11.76
CA ARG A 72 -5.12 -10.77 -12.66
C ARG A 72 -5.10 -12.30 -12.80
N ARG A 73 -5.31 -13.04 -11.71
CA ARG A 73 -5.35 -14.52 -11.75
C ARG A 73 -6.50 -15.05 -12.60
N ARG A 74 -7.69 -14.43 -12.51
CA ARG A 74 -8.84 -14.77 -13.37
C ARG A 74 -8.52 -14.56 -14.85
N ASN A 75 -7.87 -13.44 -15.19
CA ASN A 75 -7.49 -13.16 -16.56
C ASN A 75 -6.43 -14.12 -17.11
N HIS A 76 -5.47 -14.56 -16.28
CA HIS A 76 -4.45 -15.53 -16.71
C HIS A 76 -4.98 -16.97 -16.84
N GLY A 77 -5.92 -17.39 -15.98
CA GLY A 77 -6.56 -18.71 -16.07
C GLY A 77 -7.41 -18.90 -17.34
N GLY A 78 -7.99 -17.82 -17.88
CA GLY A 78 -8.72 -17.86 -19.15
C GLY A 78 -7.83 -18.07 -20.38
N VAL A 79 -6.59 -17.60 -20.37
CA VAL A 79 -5.64 -17.79 -21.48
C VAL A 79 -5.12 -19.23 -21.51
N ALA A 80 -4.88 -19.83 -20.34
CA ALA A 80 -4.44 -21.24 -20.24
C ALA A 80 -5.54 -22.22 -20.71
N ALA A 81 -6.82 -21.93 -20.46
CA ALA A 81 -7.93 -22.80 -20.87
C ALA A 81 -8.22 -22.76 -22.39
N LEU A 82 -7.83 -21.70 -23.10
CA LEU A 82 -8.02 -21.59 -24.55
C LEU A 82 -6.96 -22.37 -25.35
N GLN A 83 -5.78 -22.65 -24.78
CA GLN A 83 -4.73 -23.41 -25.47
C GLN A 83 -4.92 -24.94 -25.43
N SER A 84 -5.77 -25.46 -24.55
CA SER A 84 -6.11 -26.89 -24.45
C SER A 84 -7.38 -27.30 -25.19
N ALA A 85 -8.08 -26.35 -25.83
CA ALA A 85 -9.27 -26.59 -26.64
C ALA A 85 -8.99 -26.62 -28.15
N THR A 86 -7.73 -26.58 -28.57
CA THR A 86 -7.32 -26.79 -29.96
C THR A 86 -6.34 -27.96 -30.00
N LEU A 87 -6.88 -29.17 -30.12
CA LEU A 87 -6.36 -30.33 -30.86
C LEU A 87 -7.40 -31.45 -30.82
#